data_AF-A0A9J5YCF7-F1
#
_entry.id   AF-A0A9J5YCF7-F1
#
_cell.length_a   1.000
_cell.length_b   1.000
_cell.length_c   1.000
_cell.angle_alpha   90.00
_cell.angle_beta   90.00
_cell.angle_gamma   90.00
#
_symmetry.space_group_name_H-M   'P 1'
#
loop_
_entity.id
_entity.type
_entity.pdbx_description
1 polymer ?
#
loop_
_entity_poly.entity_id
_entity_poly.type
_entity_poly.pdbx_seq_one_letter_code
_entity_poly.pdbx_strand_id
1 'polypeptide(L)'
;MSQKAQNSPSMANRDDFINPNTSSPVTVSDADSFLLDSSLIGSASGSFQNEGFLSGADGSAAAADAEFGFSRPDFRQMPLVGTVDFYERHVFLCYKNPQVWPPRIEAAEFDRLPRLLAAALTARKNDVKKQTRLTICEGHDGTETSNGDVLIFPDMIRYRRLTHFDVDTFVEEVLVKDGEWLPGNPEALTGWYIFVCCHGSRDRRCGVCGPAIVSRLLEEIESNGLQGKVSVSPCSHIGGHKFAGNVIIFGRNTHKEVSGHWYGYVTPDDVPQLLEQHVAKGEIVDWLWRGQMGLSEDEQKASQQHRFSINGGTDMDRGPINSNDVGISTCGSQLEGTGCCQANGNISCCQTTQLPVDADNFNLNQENAEFTTEKKSSFKRQISRSSSGKGARPRKVCSMPTWYESWEREDTYAVLAVVGAAISVAYAFNCYRQLK
;
A
#
# COMPACT_ATOMS: atom_id res chain seq x y z
N MET A 1 -38.06 -25.83 76.57
CA MET A 1 -36.67 -25.32 76.49
C MET A 1 -36.72 -23.90 75.91
N SER A 2 -35.80 -23.03 76.34
CA SER A 2 -35.82 -21.55 76.22
C SER A 2 -35.99 -21.01 74.77
N GLN A 3 -36.63 -19.86 74.47
CA GLN A 3 -36.33 -18.45 74.84
C GLN A 3 -34.84 -18.08 74.58
N LYS A 4 -34.39 -16.92 74.05
CA LYS A 4 -34.91 -15.56 73.70
C LYS A 4 -33.82 -14.90 72.76
N ALA A 5 -33.90 -13.73 72.12
CA ALA A 5 -34.89 -12.64 71.90
C ALA A 5 -34.46 -11.84 70.62
N GLN A 6 -34.95 -10.60 70.42
CA GLN A 6 -34.54 -9.66 69.35
C GLN A 6 -33.43 -8.69 69.80
N ASN A 7 -32.67 -8.10 68.86
CA ASN A 7 -32.69 -6.63 68.58
C ASN A 7 -31.58 -6.14 67.62
N SER A 8 -31.94 -5.17 66.78
CA SER A 8 -31.06 -4.12 66.21
C SER A 8 -31.17 -2.87 67.12
N PRO A 9 -30.29 -1.83 67.11
CA PRO A 9 -30.11 -0.96 65.91
C PRO A 9 -28.78 -0.13 65.79
N SER A 10 -28.74 0.66 64.70
CA SER A 10 -28.16 2.03 64.57
C SER A 10 -26.64 2.29 64.45
N MET A 11 -26.35 3.35 63.68
CA MET A 11 -25.04 3.87 63.25
C MET A 11 -24.27 4.65 64.33
N ALA A 12 -22.94 4.71 64.17
CA ALA A 12 -22.12 5.89 64.53
C ALA A 12 -20.85 5.92 63.65
N ASN A 13 -20.09 7.02 63.72
CA ASN A 13 -19.23 7.50 62.65
C ASN A 13 -17.75 7.65 63.08
N ARG A 14 -16.84 7.43 62.12
CA ARG A 14 -15.57 8.17 61.90
C ARG A 14 -14.36 8.18 62.86
N ASP A 15 -13.21 8.06 62.18
CA ASP A 15 -11.93 8.78 62.29
C ASP A 15 -10.81 8.35 63.26
N ASP A 16 -9.60 8.68 62.78
CA ASP A 16 -8.24 8.57 63.34
C ASP A 16 -7.59 7.17 63.53
N PHE A 17 -6.40 6.97 62.93
CA PHE A 17 -5.11 7.11 63.64
C PHE A 17 -3.87 6.92 62.72
N ILE A 18 -3.07 7.99 62.60
CA ILE A 18 -1.59 8.08 62.66
C ILE A 18 -0.69 6.98 62.02
N ASN A 19 0.21 7.42 61.14
CA ASN A 19 1.49 6.76 60.77
C ASN A 19 2.64 7.50 61.52
N PRO A 20 3.70 6.82 62.04
CA PRO A 20 4.99 6.90 61.31
C PRO A 20 6.00 5.73 61.51
N ASN A 21 6.84 5.54 60.49
CA ASN A 21 8.28 5.15 60.49
C ASN A 21 8.83 4.05 61.42
N THR A 22 9.51 3.06 60.83
CA THR A 22 10.89 2.70 61.26
C THR A 22 11.71 2.05 60.12
N SER A 23 13.03 2.24 60.23
CA SER A 23 14.11 2.08 59.25
C SER A 23 14.54 0.64 58.83
N SER A 24 15.29 0.61 57.72
CA SER A 24 16.03 -0.48 57.01
C SER A 24 17.14 -1.17 57.86
N PRO A 25 18.07 -2.03 57.31
CA PRO A 25 18.24 -2.60 55.94
C PRO A 25 18.59 -4.13 55.91
N VAL A 26 18.98 -4.68 54.74
CA VAL A 26 20.24 -5.47 54.47
C VAL A 26 20.14 -6.48 53.29
N THR A 27 21.25 -6.56 52.53
CA THR A 27 21.70 -7.57 51.51
C THR A 27 21.04 -7.73 50.14
N VAL A 28 21.92 -7.72 49.14
CA VAL A 28 21.75 -8.11 47.72
C VAL A 28 22.10 -9.59 47.55
N SER A 29 21.39 -10.29 46.66
CA SER A 29 21.86 -11.49 45.94
C SER A 29 21.05 -11.65 44.65
N ASP A 30 21.70 -11.59 43.49
CA ASP A 30 21.07 -11.84 42.18
C ASP A 30 20.93 -13.34 41.88
N ALA A 31 19.81 -13.73 41.25
CA ALA A 31 19.74 -14.87 40.33
C ALA A 31 18.44 -14.85 39.51
N ASP A 32 18.58 -14.63 38.21
CA ASP A 32 17.74 -15.02 37.06
C ASP A 32 16.21 -15.23 37.19
N SER A 33 15.52 -14.59 36.23
CA SER A 33 14.52 -15.16 35.29
C SER A 33 13.10 -14.56 35.28
N PHE A 34 12.60 -14.45 34.04
CA PHE A 34 11.22 -14.18 33.58
C PHE A 34 10.63 -12.75 33.67
N LEU A 35 10.31 -12.24 32.48
CA LEU A 35 9.08 -11.51 32.09
C LEU A 35 8.59 -10.35 32.99
N LEU A 36 8.68 -9.11 32.47
CA LEU A 36 7.49 -8.30 32.11
C LEU A 36 7.85 -6.91 31.53
N ASP A 37 6.86 -6.38 30.79
CA ASP A 37 6.51 -4.98 30.51
C ASP A 37 7.39 -3.84 31.08
N SER A 38 7.69 -2.86 30.21
CA SER A 38 7.76 -1.45 30.63
C SER A 38 7.43 -0.52 29.46
N SER A 39 6.13 -0.30 29.27
CA SER A 39 5.62 0.97 28.76
C SER A 39 6.21 2.14 29.57
N LEU A 40 7.03 2.99 28.93
CA LEU A 40 7.46 4.27 29.54
C LEU A 40 7.28 5.44 28.57
N ILE A 41 6.53 6.41 29.06
CA ILE A 41 6.05 7.59 28.35
C ILE A 41 7.15 8.66 28.33
N GLY A 42 7.61 9.03 27.14
CA GLY A 42 8.42 10.22 26.90
C GLY A 42 7.60 11.32 26.25
N SER A 43 6.86 12.10 27.04
CA SER A 43 6.09 13.25 26.54
C SER A 43 7.03 14.41 26.17
N ALA A 44 7.04 14.79 24.89
CA ALA A 44 7.61 16.05 24.42
C ALA A 44 6.63 16.73 23.45
N SER A 45 5.88 17.72 23.97
CA SER A 45 4.95 18.52 23.18
C SER A 45 5.69 19.55 22.32
N GLY A 46 6.10 19.14 21.12
CA GLY A 46 6.53 20.06 20.06
C GLY A 46 5.32 20.56 19.27
N SER A 47 5.02 21.85 19.36
CA SER A 47 4.01 22.48 18.50
C SER A 47 4.57 22.60 17.08
N PHE A 48 4.20 21.68 16.20
CA PHE A 48 4.61 21.72 14.80
C PHE A 48 3.81 22.81 14.06
N GLN A 49 4.48 23.95 13.83
CA GLN A 49 3.98 24.96 12.91
C GLN A 49 4.04 24.40 11.49
N ASN A 50 2.89 24.41 10.82
CA ASN A 50 2.75 24.01 9.44
C ASN A 50 3.29 25.12 8.53
N GLU A 51 4.60 25.14 8.30
CA GLU A 51 5.22 26.13 7.43
C GLU A 51 4.72 26.00 6.01
N GLY A 52 4.14 27.09 5.51
CA GLY A 52 3.37 27.13 4.28
C GLY A 52 4.25 26.99 3.05
N PHE A 53 3.79 26.16 2.11
CA PHE A 53 4.31 26.07 0.75
C PHE A 53 4.16 27.40 0.00
N LEU A 54 5.18 28.27 0.04
CA LEU A 54 5.36 29.38 -0.91
C LEU A 54 6.86 29.69 -1.14
N SER A 55 7.25 29.68 -2.42
CA SER A 55 8.41 30.43 -2.96
C SER A 55 9.83 29.99 -2.56
N GLY A 56 10.25 28.77 -2.91
CA GLY A 56 11.65 28.32 -2.78
C GLY A 56 11.96 26.96 -3.42
N ALA A 57 11.34 26.65 -4.57
CA ALA A 57 11.14 25.28 -5.06
C ALA A 57 12.41 24.41 -5.17
N ASP A 58 13.39 24.82 -5.98
CA ASP A 58 14.49 23.92 -6.36
C ASP A 58 15.46 23.62 -5.21
N GLY A 59 15.78 24.64 -4.40
CA GLY A 59 16.67 24.47 -3.24
C GLY A 59 16.04 23.68 -2.10
N SER A 60 14.73 23.84 -1.86
CA SER A 60 14.03 23.14 -0.80
C SER A 60 13.78 21.66 -1.13
N ALA A 61 13.42 21.34 -2.38
CA ALA A 61 13.22 19.97 -2.82
C ALA A 61 14.52 19.16 -2.82
N ALA A 62 15.62 19.73 -3.34
CA ALA A 62 16.93 19.07 -3.35
C ALA A 62 17.48 18.83 -1.92
N ALA A 63 17.29 19.79 -1.00
CA ALA A 63 17.66 19.60 0.40
C ALA A 63 16.83 18.50 1.08
N ALA A 64 15.52 18.45 0.83
CA ALA A 64 14.63 17.42 1.38
C ALA A 64 14.97 16.02 0.82
N ASP A 65 15.38 15.90 -0.44
CA ASP A 65 15.83 14.63 -1.02
C ASP A 65 17.17 14.15 -0.43
N ALA A 66 18.12 15.06 -0.23
CA ALA A 66 19.42 14.75 0.38
C ALA A 66 19.33 14.31 1.85
N GLU A 67 18.31 14.76 2.60
CA GLU A 67 18.12 14.38 4.01
C GLU A 67 17.15 13.20 4.19
N PHE A 68 16.05 13.17 3.43
CA PHE A 68 14.92 12.24 3.64
C PHE A 68 14.54 11.40 2.42
N GLY A 69 14.92 11.82 1.21
CA GLY A 69 14.57 11.16 -0.04
C GLY A 69 15.56 10.06 -0.45
N PHE A 70 15.81 9.95 -1.74
CA PHE A 70 16.61 8.87 -2.34
C PHE A 70 18.11 9.15 -2.30
N SER A 71 18.52 10.43 -2.29
CA SER A 71 19.93 10.84 -2.19
C SER A 71 20.51 10.79 -0.76
N ARG A 72 19.73 10.35 0.23
CA ARG A 72 20.18 10.27 1.64
C ARG A 72 21.34 9.28 1.81
N PRO A 73 22.33 9.56 2.68
CA PRO A 73 23.55 8.78 2.76
C PRO A 73 23.33 7.31 3.17
N ASP A 74 22.30 7.00 3.95
CA ASP A 74 21.96 5.65 4.41
C ASP A 74 21.04 4.86 3.44
N PHE A 75 20.74 5.40 2.25
CA PHE A 75 19.92 4.71 1.25
C PHE A 75 20.57 3.41 0.79
N ARG A 76 19.77 2.33 0.70
CA ARG A 76 20.19 0.98 0.27
C ARG A 76 21.37 0.36 1.07
N GLN A 77 21.68 0.85 2.27
CA GLN A 77 22.79 0.30 3.09
C GLN A 77 22.42 -0.91 3.96
N MET A 78 21.22 -0.92 4.57
CA MET A 78 20.82 -2.01 5.48
C MET A 78 20.14 -3.17 4.73
N PRO A 79 20.35 -4.44 5.15
CA PRO A 79 19.66 -5.58 4.55
C PRO A 79 18.14 -5.49 4.73
N LEU A 80 17.41 -5.93 3.70
CA LEU A 80 15.95 -5.85 3.61
C LEU A 80 15.24 -7.12 4.07
N VAL A 81 15.82 -8.29 3.82
CA VAL A 81 15.13 -9.59 3.93
C VAL A 81 14.94 -10.00 5.38
N GLY A 82 13.75 -10.49 5.71
CA GLY A 82 13.39 -10.83 7.09
C GLY A 82 12.93 -9.62 7.92
N THR A 83 12.76 -8.44 7.31
CA THR A 83 12.43 -7.21 8.05
C THR A 83 10.93 -6.89 8.10
N VAL A 84 10.07 -7.85 7.74
CA VAL A 84 8.62 -7.73 7.83
C VAL A 84 8.14 -8.59 9.00
N ASP A 85 7.45 -7.97 9.95
CA ASP A 85 6.85 -8.70 11.08
C ASP A 85 5.87 -9.75 10.55
N PHE A 86 5.79 -10.92 11.20
CA PHE A 86 4.78 -11.92 10.88
C PHE A 86 3.36 -11.36 11.10
N TYR A 87 2.48 -11.56 10.11
CA TYR A 87 1.03 -11.39 10.21
C TYR A 87 0.36 -12.12 9.04
N GLU A 88 -0.90 -12.52 9.18
CA GLU A 88 -1.60 -13.42 8.25
C GLU A 88 -2.71 -12.72 7.45
N ARG A 89 -3.29 -11.65 7.99
CA ARG A 89 -4.38 -10.87 7.36
C ARG A 89 -4.00 -9.38 7.35
N HIS A 90 -4.07 -8.73 6.20
CA HIS A 90 -3.96 -7.27 6.09
C HIS A 90 -5.35 -6.67 5.88
N VAL A 91 -5.75 -5.78 6.77
CA VAL A 91 -6.96 -4.96 6.66
C VAL A 91 -6.52 -3.54 6.31
N PHE A 92 -7.01 -3.02 5.19
CA PHE A 92 -6.84 -1.62 4.79
C PHE A 92 -8.15 -0.88 4.96
N LEU A 93 -8.14 0.25 5.67
CA LEU A 93 -9.28 1.17 5.73
C LEU A 93 -9.01 2.35 4.80
N CYS A 94 -9.83 2.53 3.77
CA CYS A 94 -9.86 3.71 2.91
C CYS A 94 -10.38 4.91 3.72
N TYR A 95 -9.54 5.93 3.96
CA TYR A 95 -9.94 7.09 4.74
C TYR A 95 -9.09 8.33 4.47
N LYS A 96 -9.69 9.34 3.84
CA LYS A 96 -9.10 10.66 3.51
C LYS A 96 -7.82 10.55 2.66
N ASN A 97 -7.16 11.68 2.43
CA ASN A 97 -5.91 11.78 1.68
C ASN A 97 -4.70 11.91 2.66
N PRO A 98 -3.51 11.37 2.32
CA PRO A 98 -2.31 11.42 3.18
C PRO A 98 -1.90 12.81 3.68
N GLN A 99 -2.19 13.87 2.93
CA GLN A 99 -1.82 15.25 3.30
C GLN A 99 -2.59 15.79 4.50
N VAL A 100 -3.76 15.22 4.82
CA VAL A 100 -4.59 15.62 5.98
C VAL A 100 -4.52 14.63 7.15
N TRP A 101 -3.70 13.58 7.05
CA TRP A 101 -3.56 12.61 8.13
C TRP A 101 -2.68 13.14 9.26
N PRO A 102 -3.13 13.09 10.53
CA PRO A 102 -2.27 13.38 11.67
C PRO A 102 -1.19 12.27 11.83
N PRO A 103 -0.11 12.52 12.60
CA PRO A 103 1.00 11.57 12.74
C PRO A 103 0.59 10.18 13.29
N ARG A 104 -0.52 10.09 14.02
CA ARG A 104 -1.11 8.84 14.51
C ARG A 104 -2.62 8.87 14.27
N ILE A 105 -3.01 8.61 13.02
CA ILE A 105 -4.41 8.57 12.57
C ILE A 105 -5.25 7.54 13.32
N GLU A 106 -4.63 6.42 13.70
CA GLU A 106 -5.19 5.36 14.54
C GLU A 106 -5.48 5.78 15.99
N ALA A 107 -4.94 6.93 16.42
CA ALA A 107 -5.11 7.47 17.78
C ALA A 107 -5.73 8.88 17.80
N ALA A 108 -6.12 9.44 16.64
CA ALA A 108 -6.61 10.80 16.54
C ALA A 108 -8.04 10.94 17.09
N GLU A 109 -8.26 11.92 17.96
CA GLU A 109 -9.55 12.10 18.65
C GLU A 109 -10.70 12.38 17.68
N PHE A 110 -10.44 13.27 16.70
CA PHE A 110 -11.38 13.74 15.69
C PHE A 110 -11.70 12.67 14.62
N ASP A 111 -10.73 11.83 14.25
CA ASP A 111 -10.87 10.78 13.22
C ASP A 111 -11.48 9.50 13.84
N ARG A 112 -12.76 9.59 14.21
CA ARG A 112 -13.47 8.54 14.96
C ARG A 112 -13.37 7.15 14.33
N LEU A 113 -13.50 7.03 13.00
CA LEU A 113 -13.56 5.74 12.33
C LEU A 113 -12.21 4.98 12.38
N PRO A 114 -11.08 5.53 11.90
CA PRO A 114 -9.76 4.90 12.10
C PRO A 114 -9.47 4.55 13.56
N ARG A 115 -9.77 5.47 14.49
CA ARG A 115 -9.48 5.28 15.92
C ARG A 115 -10.34 4.17 16.55
N LEU A 116 -11.64 4.12 16.27
CA LEU A 116 -12.50 3.06 16.79
C LEU A 116 -12.16 1.71 16.17
N LEU A 117 -11.85 1.64 14.87
CA LEU A 117 -11.45 0.38 14.23
C LEU A 117 -10.13 -0.16 14.81
N ALA A 118 -9.14 0.70 15.02
CA ALA A 118 -7.88 0.33 15.68
C ALA A 118 -8.10 -0.13 17.14
N ALA A 119 -8.98 0.56 17.88
CA ALA A 119 -9.31 0.20 19.25
C ALA A 119 -10.05 -1.15 19.34
N ALA A 120 -11.04 -1.39 18.49
CA ALA A 120 -11.80 -2.65 18.44
C ALA A 120 -10.89 -3.83 18.07
N LEU A 121 -10.03 -3.68 17.05
CA LEU A 121 -9.02 -4.69 16.71
C LEU A 121 -8.06 -4.99 17.87
N THR A 122 -7.65 -3.96 18.61
CA THR A 122 -6.77 -4.12 19.78
C THR A 122 -7.49 -4.86 20.91
N ALA A 123 -8.75 -4.51 21.18
CA ALA A 123 -9.56 -5.12 22.23
C ALA A 123 -9.90 -6.59 21.94
N ARG A 124 -10.11 -6.95 20.66
CA ARG A 124 -10.46 -8.31 20.22
C ARG A 124 -9.27 -9.12 19.72
N LYS A 125 -8.02 -8.66 19.94
CA LYS A 125 -6.79 -9.28 19.42
C LYS A 125 -6.67 -10.79 19.71
N ASN A 126 -7.17 -11.24 20.86
CA ASN A 126 -7.11 -12.66 21.26
C ASN A 126 -8.26 -13.51 20.70
N ASP A 127 -9.32 -12.89 20.17
CA ASP A 127 -10.50 -13.56 19.61
C ASP A 127 -10.38 -13.72 18.08
N VAL A 128 -9.62 -12.84 17.43
CA VAL A 128 -9.37 -12.88 15.98
C VAL A 128 -8.43 -14.05 15.65
N LYS A 129 -8.89 -14.96 14.79
CA LYS A 129 -8.20 -16.23 14.48
C LYS A 129 -6.89 -16.08 13.69
N LYS A 130 -6.74 -14.99 12.92
CA LYS A 130 -5.59 -14.67 12.07
C LYS A 130 -4.88 -13.42 12.60
N GLN A 131 -3.56 -13.41 12.76
CA GLN A 131 -2.84 -12.21 13.16
C GLN A 131 -3.07 -11.09 12.13
N THR A 132 -3.82 -10.07 12.55
CA THR A 132 -4.36 -9.05 11.65
C THR A 132 -3.62 -7.72 11.79
N ARG A 133 -3.18 -7.16 10.65
CA ARG A 133 -2.52 -5.85 10.55
C ARG A 133 -3.48 -4.83 9.96
N LEU A 134 -3.71 -3.72 10.66
CA LEU A 134 -4.46 -2.57 10.14
C LEU A 134 -3.51 -1.55 9.51
N THR A 135 -3.86 -1.07 8.32
CA THR A 135 -3.24 0.09 7.66
C THR A 135 -4.34 1.01 7.15
N ILE A 136 -4.12 2.33 7.12
CA ILE A 136 -5.02 3.27 6.45
C ILE A 136 -4.51 3.48 5.03
N CYS A 137 -5.39 3.46 4.03
CA CYS A 137 -5.07 3.87 2.67
C CYS A 137 -5.95 5.05 2.23
N GLU A 138 -5.57 5.69 1.14
CA GLU A 138 -6.31 6.80 0.58
C GLU A 138 -7.76 6.42 0.20
N GLY A 139 -8.70 7.32 0.49
CA GLY A 139 -10.05 7.28 -0.09
C GLY A 139 -9.99 7.61 -1.58
N HIS A 140 -10.09 6.58 -2.42
CA HIS A 140 -9.81 6.63 -3.87
C HIS A 140 -10.91 7.29 -4.74
N ASP A 141 -11.46 8.43 -4.30
CA ASP A 141 -12.27 9.31 -5.17
C ASP A 141 -12.08 10.80 -4.87
N GLY A 142 -11.29 11.19 -3.85
CA GLY A 142 -11.14 12.59 -3.45
C GLY A 142 -12.44 13.21 -2.88
N THR A 143 -13.46 12.39 -2.67
CA THR A 143 -14.75 12.77 -2.10
C THR A 143 -14.99 12.02 -0.80
N GLU A 144 -16.15 12.22 -0.17
CA GLU A 144 -16.47 11.52 1.08
C GLU A 144 -16.98 10.09 0.87
N THR A 145 -17.20 9.62 -0.37
CA THR A 145 -17.92 8.36 -0.63
C THR A 145 -17.08 7.09 -0.54
N SER A 146 -15.77 7.15 -0.81
CA SER A 146 -14.83 6.03 -0.62
C SER A 146 -14.35 5.89 0.84
N ASN A 147 -14.64 6.87 1.70
CA ASN A 147 -14.25 6.84 3.10
C ASN A 147 -15.06 5.78 3.86
N GLY A 148 -14.35 4.90 4.56
CA GLY A 148 -14.95 3.77 5.26
C GLY A 148 -14.99 2.48 4.47
N ASP A 149 -14.48 2.45 3.24
CA ASP A 149 -14.28 1.17 2.56
C ASP A 149 -13.16 0.38 3.21
N VAL A 150 -13.34 -0.94 3.36
CA VAL A 150 -12.39 -1.83 4.02
C VAL A 150 -11.98 -2.94 3.07
N LEU A 151 -10.69 -3.02 2.74
CA LEU A 151 -10.10 -4.06 1.90
C LEU A 151 -9.43 -5.11 2.78
N ILE A 152 -9.66 -6.39 2.50
CA ILE A 152 -9.10 -7.50 3.29
C ILE A 152 -8.28 -8.42 2.38
N PHE A 153 -7.02 -8.62 2.73
CA PHE A 153 -6.08 -9.55 2.10
C PHE A 153 -5.65 -10.61 3.14
N PRO A 154 -5.42 -11.88 2.75
CA PRO A 154 -5.42 -12.45 1.39
C PRO A 154 -6.82 -12.70 0.83
N ASP A 155 -7.87 -12.45 1.61
CA ASP A 155 -9.25 -12.85 1.31
C ASP A 155 -9.80 -12.17 0.02
N MET A 156 -9.19 -11.08 -0.47
CA MET A 156 -9.52 -10.31 -1.68
C MET A 156 -10.98 -9.81 -1.69
N ILE A 157 -11.41 -9.20 -0.58
CA ILE A 157 -12.78 -8.68 -0.40
C ILE A 157 -12.73 -7.19 -0.02
N ARG A 158 -13.67 -6.41 -0.56
CA ARG A 158 -14.00 -5.04 -0.16
C ARG A 158 -15.37 -4.98 0.50
N TYR A 159 -15.44 -4.44 1.70
CA TYR A 159 -16.67 -3.96 2.31
C TYR A 159 -16.78 -2.45 2.08
N ARG A 160 -17.97 -1.97 1.74
CA ARG A 160 -18.19 -0.53 1.45
C ARG A 160 -18.81 0.22 2.63
N ARG A 161 -18.37 1.47 2.82
CA ARG A 161 -18.97 2.48 3.73
C ARG A 161 -19.15 2.00 5.18
N LEU A 162 -18.15 1.36 5.77
CA LEU A 162 -18.11 1.11 7.21
C LEU A 162 -18.16 2.45 7.93
N THR A 163 -19.18 2.68 8.77
CA THR A 163 -19.24 3.89 9.59
C THR A 163 -18.71 3.63 11.01
N HIS A 164 -18.45 4.71 11.73
CA HIS A 164 -17.99 4.63 13.12
C HIS A 164 -19.02 4.03 14.09
N PHE A 165 -20.28 3.84 13.67
CA PHE A 165 -21.31 3.13 14.44
C PHE A 165 -21.27 1.62 14.24
N ASP A 166 -20.70 1.15 13.14
CA ASP A 166 -20.75 -0.26 12.70
C ASP A 166 -19.52 -1.08 13.10
N VAL A 167 -18.46 -0.40 13.55
CA VAL A 167 -17.11 -0.95 13.80
C VAL A 167 -17.15 -2.22 14.65
N ASP A 168 -17.83 -2.21 15.79
CA ASP A 168 -17.84 -3.36 16.71
C ASP A 168 -18.53 -4.58 16.06
N THR A 169 -19.62 -4.36 15.33
CA THR A 169 -20.34 -5.41 14.61
C THR A 169 -19.53 -5.93 13.42
N PHE A 170 -18.83 -5.06 12.71
CA PHE A 170 -17.94 -5.45 11.61
C PHE A 170 -16.76 -6.30 12.10
N VAL A 171 -16.10 -5.90 13.18
CA VAL A 171 -14.97 -6.66 13.76
C VAL A 171 -15.45 -8.01 14.29
N GLU A 172 -16.61 -8.06 14.95
CA GLU A 172 -17.21 -9.31 15.43
C GLU A 172 -17.56 -10.28 14.28
N GLU A 173 -18.34 -9.83 13.29
CA GLU A 173 -18.81 -10.72 12.22
C GLU A 173 -17.68 -11.09 11.23
N VAL A 174 -16.88 -10.12 10.76
CA VAL A 174 -15.91 -10.37 9.69
C VAL A 174 -14.58 -10.90 10.20
N LEU A 175 -14.08 -10.39 11.33
CA LEU A 175 -12.69 -10.65 11.76
C LEU A 175 -12.59 -11.68 12.88
N VAL A 176 -13.57 -11.75 13.78
CA VAL A 176 -13.64 -12.78 14.85
C VAL A 176 -14.34 -14.04 14.34
N LYS A 177 -15.52 -13.92 13.72
CA LYS A 177 -16.30 -15.10 13.27
C LYS A 177 -15.86 -15.64 11.90
N ASP A 178 -15.24 -14.81 11.05
CA ASP A 178 -15.04 -15.06 9.60
C ASP A 178 -16.37 -15.23 8.82
N GLY A 179 -17.38 -14.43 9.18
CA GLY A 179 -18.65 -14.31 8.47
C GLY A 179 -18.75 -13.03 7.62
N GLU A 180 -19.96 -12.72 7.16
CA GLU A 180 -20.27 -11.53 6.37
C GLU A 180 -20.96 -10.46 7.22
N TRP A 181 -20.53 -9.20 7.10
CA TRP A 181 -21.17 -8.06 7.77
C TRP A 181 -22.38 -7.56 6.97
N LEU A 182 -23.59 -7.94 7.39
CA LEU A 182 -24.82 -7.86 6.59
C LEU A 182 -25.39 -6.48 6.21
N PRO A 183 -24.86 -5.31 6.64
CA PRO A 183 -25.10 -4.03 5.95
C PRO A 183 -24.21 -3.81 4.72
N GLY A 184 -22.99 -4.38 4.71
CA GLY A 184 -22.01 -4.21 3.65
C GLY A 184 -22.05 -5.37 2.67
N ASN A 185 -22.57 -5.13 1.46
CA ASN A 185 -22.47 -6.08 0.36
C ASN A 185 -20.98 -6.34 0.03
N PRO A 186 -20.43 -7.55 0.29
CA PRO A 186 -19.01 -7.81 0.05
C PRO A 186 -18.73 -7.88 -1.44
N GLU A 187 -17.68 -7.21 -1.88
CA GLU A 187 -17.26 -7.16 -3.28
C GLU A 187 -15.93 -7.89 -3.46
N ALA A 188 -15.89 -8.85 -4.38
CA ALA A 188 -14.65 -9.54 -4.72
C ALA A 188 -13.69 -8.58 -5.44
N LEU A 189 -12.48 -8.41 -4.90
CA LEU A 189 -11.41 -7.65 -5.51
C LEU A 189 -10.78 -8.44 -6.65
N THR A 190 -10.52 -7.78 -7.77
CA THR A 190 -9.82 -8.32 -8.94
C THR A 190 -8.59 -7.49 -9.26
N GLY A 191 -7.61 -8.10 -9.92
CA GLY A 191 -6.35 -7.45 -10.26
C GLY A 191 -5.34 -7.41 -9.12
N TRP A 192 -4.38 -6.50 -9.23
CA TRP A 192 -3.29 -6.27 -8.29
C TRP A 192 -3.50 -4.98 -7.50
N TYR A 193 -3.06 -4.95 -6.24
CA TYR A 193 -3.19 -3.82 -5.33
C TYR A 193 -1.82 -3.43 -4.78
N ILE A 194 -1.37 -2.22 -5.10
CA ILE A 194 -0.06 -1.68 -4.75
C ILE A 194 -0.24 -0.56 -3.72
N PHE A 195 0.21 -0.78 -2.49
CA PHE A 195 0.15 0.20 -1.41
C PHE A 195 1.52 0.84 -1.18
N VAL A 196 1.59 2.17 -1.27
CA VAL A 196 2.85 2.93 -1.13
C VAL A 196 2.79 3.84 0.09
N CYS A 197 3.73 3.69 1.00
CA CYS A 197 3.74 4.46 2.24
C CYS A 197 4.07 5.94 2.00
N CYS A 198 3.08 6.82 2.19
CA CYS A 198 3.17 8.27 1.89
C CYS A 198 2.95 9.17 3.12
N HIS A 199 2.99 8.61 4.33
CA HIS A 199 2.54 9.27 5.57
C HIS A 199 3.54 10.31 6.12
N GLY A 200 3.66 11.44 5.44
CA GLY A 200 4.68 12.47 5.71
C GLY A 200 4.62 13.13 7.09
N SER A 201 3.45 13.18 7.73
CA SER A 201 3.28 13.70 9.10
C SER A 201 3.80 12.73 10.18
N ARG A 202 3.89 11.43 9.86
CA ARG A 202 4.41 10.37 10.75
C ARG A 202 5.87 10.04 10.47
N ASP A 203 6.26 10.07 9.21
CA ASP A 203 7.60 9.75 8.73
C ASP A 203 7.95 10.62 7.52
N ARG A 204 8.90 11.54 7.70
CA ARG A 204 9.32 12.48 6.68
C ARG A 204 9.94 11.79 5.46
N ARG A 205 10.62 10.64 5.63
CA ARG A 205 11.21 9.87 4.52
C ARG A 205 10.13 9.29 3.64
N CYS A 206 9.07 8.73 4.23
CA CYS A 206 7.91 8.27 3.48
C CYS A 206 7.13 9.43 2.84
N GLY A 207 7.07 10.60 3.50
CA GLY A 207 6.49 11.81 2.92
C GLY A 207 7.22 12.37 1.69
N VAL A 208 8.54 12.15 1.58
CA VAL A 208 9.36 12.56 0.42
C VAL A 208 9.41 11.45 -0.65
N CYS A 209 9.74 10.21 -0.27
CA CYS A 209 9.90 9.10 -1.22
C CYS A 209 8.56 8.64 -1.82
N GLY A 210 7.52 8.51 -1.00
CA GLY A 210 6.26 7.85 -1.36
C GLY A 210 5.53 8.50 -2.55
N PRO A 211 5.29 9.83 -2.55
CA PRO A 211 4.58 10.50 -3.64
C PRO A 211 5.25 10.36 -5.01
N ALA A 212 6.59 10.33 -5.06
CA ALA A 212 7.33 10.14 -6.32
C ALA A 212 7.08 8.73 -6.91
N ILE A 213 7.06 7.71 -6.06
CA ILE A 213 6.81 6.31 -6.46
C ILE A 213 5.36 6.13 -6.90
N VAL A 214 4.38 6.73 -6.18
CA VAL A 214 2.97 6.71 -6.57
C VAL A 214 2.76 7.36 -7.93
N SER A 215 3.34 8.55 -8.16
CA SER A 215 3.21 9.26 -9.44
C SER A 215 3.73 8.40 -10.59
N ARG A 216 4.93 7.83 -10.43
CA ARG A 216 5.55 6.95 -11.42
C ARG A 216 4.78 5.66 -11.68
N LEU A 217 4.19 5.05 -10.64
CA LEU A 217 3.32 3.87 -10.79
C LEU A 217 2.09 4.19 -11.62
N LEU A 218 1.45 5.34 -11.39
CA LEU A 218 0.27 5.76 -12.16
C LEU A 218 0.62 6.02 -13.63
N GLU A 219 1.72 6.72 -13.91
CA GLU A 219 2.25 6.95 -15.27
C GLU A 219 2.51 5.64 -16.03
N GLU A 220 3.16 4.66 -15.40
CA GLU A 220 3.45 3.36 -16.02
C GLU A 220 2.18 2.51 -16.20
N ILE A 221 1.23 2.55 -15.26
CA ILE A 221 -0.04 1.83 -15.37
C ILE A 221 -0.89 2.38 -16.52
N GLU A 222 -0.89 3.69 -16.73
CA GLU A 222 -1.52 4.33 -17.89
C GLU A 222 -0.79 3.98 -19.19
N SER A 223 0.54 4.17 -19.23
CA SER A 223 1.34 3.96 -20.44
C SER A 223 1.32 2.52 -20.96
N ASN A 224 1.21 1.54 -20.06
CA ASN A 224 1.15 0.11 -20.40
C ASN A 224 -0.29 -0.45 -20.48
N GLY A 225 -1.33 0.37 -20.36
CA GLY A 225 -2.74 -0.07 -20.46
C GLY A 225 -3.16 -1.03 -19.34
N LEU A 226 -2.60 -0.88 -18.14
CA LEU A 226 -2.86 -1.70 -16.95
C LEU A 226 -4.00 -1.14 -16.08
N GLN A 227 -4.68 -0.08 -16.53
CA GLN A 227 -5.83 0.51 -15.85
C GLN A 227 -6.92 -0.55 -15.59
N GLY A 228 -7.47 -0.56 -14.37
CA GLY A 228 -8.44 -1.57 -13.93
C GLY A 228 -7.87 -2.98 -13.68
N LYS A 229 -6.61 -3.25 -14.07
CA LYS A 229 -5.86 -4.49 -13.71
C LYS A 229 -4.94 -4.27 -12.52
N VAL A 230 -4.44 -3.06 -12.33
CA VAL A 230 -3.57 -2.65 -11.22
C VAL A 230 -4.16 -1.41 -10.54
N SER A 231 -4.34 -1.47 -9.23
CA SER A 231 -4.77 -0.35 -8.39
C SER A 231 -3.61 0.11 -7.52
N VAL A 232 -3.39 1.42 -7.42
CA VAL A 232 -2.35 2.01 -6.56
C VAL A 232 -3.03 2.87 -5.50
N SER A 233 -2.58 2.75 -4.25
CA SER A 233 -3.11 3.56 -3.15
C SER A 233 -2.00 4.01 -2.21
N PRO A 234 -1.83 5.34 -2.00
CA PRO A 234 -1.07 5.86 -0.88
C PRO A 234 -1.57 5.27 0.45
N CYS A 235 -0.65 4.93 1.36
CA CYS A 235 -0.99 4.36 2.67
C CYS A 235 -0.24 4.99 3.84
N SER A 236 -0.78 4.78 5.05
CA SER A 236 -0.23 5.25 6.33
C SER A 236 1.11 4.58 6.64
N HIS A 237 1.81 5.03 7.67
CA HIS A 237 3.12 4.48 7.99
C HIS A 237 3.08 2.98 8.35
N ILE A 238 3.58 2.14 7.45
CA ILE A 238 3.63 0.68 7.58
C ILE A 238 4.88 0.15 8.30
N GLY A 239 5.69 1.02 8.90
CA GLY A 239 6.96 0.64 9.53
C GLY A 239 8.14 0.65 8.54
N GLY A 240 9.36 0.56 9.07
CA GLY A 240 10.57 0.50 8.25
C GLY A 240 10.99 1.84 7.61
N HIS A 241 10.95 2.95 8.36
CA HIS A 241 11.42 4.27 7.88
C HIS A 241 12.86 4.27 7.32
N LYS A 242 13.73 3.41 7.86
CA LYS A 242 15.08 3.17 7.30
C LYS A 242 15.02 2.73 5.83
N PHE A 243 14.05 1.88 5.48
CA PHE A 243 13.79 1.32 4.15
C PHE A 243 12.83 2.17 3.29
N ALA A 244 12.64 3.46 3.63
CA ALA A 244 11.72 4.34 2.90
C ALA A 244 11.93 4.30 1.38
N GLY A 245 10.82 4.38 0.65
CA GLY A 245 10.59 3.57 -0.55
C GLY A 245 9.85 2.26 -0.23
N ASN A 246 8.93 2.27 0.74
CA ASN A 246 8.20 1.08 1.18
C ASN A 246 6.93 0.88 0.34
N VAL A 247 6.84 -0.29 -0.30
CA VAL A 247 5.72 -0.69 -1.18
C VAL A 247 5.23 -2.09 -0.77
N ILE A 248 3.93 -2.31 -0.77
CA ILE A 248 3.32 -3.64 -0.60
C ILE A 248 2.54 -3.97 -1.87
N ILE A 249 2.78 -5.13 -2.47
CA ILE A 249 2.06 -5.61 -3.65
C ILE A 249 1.26 -6.86 -3.26
N PHE A 250 -0.06 -6.78 -3.43
CA PHE A 250 -0.98 -7.92 -3.34
C PHE A 250 -1.51 -8.28 -4.72
N GLY A 251 -1.68 -9.58 -4.96
CA GLY A 251 -2.31 -10.11 -6.16
C GLY A 251 -2.33 -11.62 -6.13
N ARG A 252 -2.88 -12.23 -7.17
CA ARG A 252 -2.88 -13.68 -7.35
C ARG A 252 -1.64 -14.11 -8.12
N ASN A 253 -0.87 -15.03 -7.56
CA ASN A 253 0.23 -15.68 -8.26
C ASN A 253 -0.29 -16.64 -9.36
N THR A 254 0.63 -17.24 -10.11
CA THR A 254 0.33 -18.26 -11.14
C THR A 254 -0.43 -19.48 -10.60
N HIS A 255 -0.30 -19.79 -9.30
CA HIS A 255 -1.02 -20.85 -8.60
C HIS A 255 -2.40 -20.42 -8.08
N LYS A 256 -2.85 -19.18 -8.40
CA LYS A 256 -4.09 -18.54 -7.94
C LYS A 256 -4.15 -18.21 -6.44
N GLU A 257 -3.04 -18.38 -5.72
CA GLU A 257 -2.91 -18.00 -4.31
C GLU A 257 -2.66 -16.49 -4.19
N VAL A 258 -3.17 -15.87 -3.13
CA VAL A 258 -2.99 -14.43 -2.89
C VAL A 258 -1.82 -14.23 -1.94
N SER A 259 -0.76 -13.59 -2.42
CA SER A 259 0.39 -13.19 -1.61
C SER A 259 0.38 -11.68 -1.34
N GLY A 260 1.20 -11.25 -0.37
CA GLY A 260 1.42 -9.84 -0.04
C GLY A 260 2.90 -9.58 0.16
N HIS A 261 3.61 -9.23 -0.91
CA HIS A 261 5.06 -9.01 -0.89
C HIS A 261 5.39 -7.56 -0.54
N TRP A 262 6.37 -7.39 0.34
CA TRP A 262 6.85 -6.08 0.76
C TRP A 262 8.19 -5.78 0.10
N TYR A 263 8.35 -4.53 -0.29
CA TYR A 263 9.56 -3.97 -0.88
C TYR A 263 10.01 -2.74 -0.09
N GLY A 264 11.30 -2.45 -0.12
CA GLY A 264 11.92 -1.29 0.51
C GLY A 264 13.02 -0.72 -0.38
N TYR A 265 13.37 0.56 -0.16
CA TYR A 265 14.26 1.34 -1.04
C TYR A 265 13.83 1.41 -2.52
N VAL A 266 12.54 1.22 -2.81
CA VAL A 266 11.98 1.44 -4.14
C VAL A 266 12.15 2.90 -4.54
N THR A 267 12.74 3.17 -5.71
CA THR A 267 12.79 4.47 -6.38
C THR A 267 11.82 4.50 -7.56
N PRO A 268 11.55 5.67 -8.18
CA PRO A 268 10.83 5.75 -9.45
C PRO A 268 11.47 4.92 -10.57
N ASP A 269 12.79 4.77 -10.60
CA ASP A 269 13.48 4.01 -11.65
C ASP A 269 13.25 2.49 -11.53
N ASP A 270 12.93 1.99 -10.34
CA ASP A 270 12.62 0.58 -10.10
C ASP A 270 11.18 0.20 -10.46
N VAL A 271 10.28 1.18 -10.63
CA VAL A 271 8.84 0.97 -10.83
C VAL A 271 8.53 0.10 -12.07
N PRO A 272 9.15 0.33 -13.25
CA PRO A 272 8.97 -0.55 -14.41
C PRO A 272 9.35 -2.00 -14.11
N GLN A 273 10.43 -2.23 -13.35
CA GLN A 273 10.86 -3.59 -12.97
C GLN A 273 9.84 -4.28 -12.05
N LEU A 274 9.24 -3.56 -11.09
CA LEU A 274 8.19 -4.11 -10.22
C LEU A 274 6.93 -4.48 -11.02
N LEU A 275 6.55 -3.68 -12.01
CA LEU A 275 5.38 -3.96 -12.85
C LEU A 275 5.66 -5.12 -13.85
N GLU A 276 6.84 -5.15 -14.46
CA GLU A 276 7.20 -6.20 -15.42
C GLU A 276 7.47 -7.55 -14.72
N GLN A 277 8.36 -7.59 -13.72
CA GLN A 277 8.77 -8.85 -13.09
C GLN A 277 7.68 -9.37 -12.14
N HIS A 278 7.22 -8.57 -11.17
CA HIS A 278 6.27 -9.09 -10.19
C HIS A 278 4.84 -9.11 -10.72
N VAL A 279 4.32 -8.00 -11.25
CA VAL A 279 2.90 -7.92 -11.65
C VAL A 279 2.61 -8.69 -12.94
N ALA A 280 3.50 -8.67 -13.94
CA ALA A 280 3.26 -9.37 -15.21
C ALA A 280 3.81 -10.81 -15.25
N LYS A 281 5.01 -11.09 -14.70
CA LYS A 281 5.60 -12.45 -14.71
C LYS A 281 5.36 -13.25 -13.43
N GLY A 282 4.99 -12.61 -12.31
CA GLY A 282 4.87 -13.27 -10.99
C GLY A 282 6.21 -13.49 -10.28
N GLU A 283 7.29 -12.87 -10.76
CA GLU A 283 8.66 -13.04 -10.28
C GLU A 283 9.03 -11.98 -9.22
N ILE A 284 9.66 -12.41 -8.12
CA ILE A 284 9.98 -11.50 -7.02
C ILE A 284 11.29 -10.76 -7.28
N VAL A 285 11.23 -9.43 -7.24
CA VAL A 285 12.39 -8.53 -7.31
C VAL A 285 13.21 -8.60 -6.00
N ASP A 286 13.97 -9.68 -5.84
CA ASP A 286 14.60 -10.09 -4.58
C ASP A 286 15.52 -9.04 -3.94
N TRP A 287 16.15 -8.18 -4.74
CA TRP A 287 17.08 -7.16 -4.26
C TRP A 287 16.37 -5.95 -3.60
N LEU A 288 15.07 -5.76 -3.87
CA LEU A 288 14.18 -4.80 -3.18
C LEU A 288 13.28 -5.49 -2.13
N TRP A 289 13.24 -6.82 -2.11
CA TRP A 289 12.27 -7.58 -1.33
C TRP A 289 12.62 -7.61 0.16
N ARG A 290 11.63 -7.28 1.00
CA ARG A 290 11.75 -7.29 2.47
C ARG A 290 11.22 -8.56 3.12
N GLY A 291 10.16 -9.13 2.56
CA GLY A 291 9.38 -10.19 3.19
C GLY A 291 7.99 -10.35 2.58
N GLN A 292 7.22 -11.28 3.11
CA GLN A 292 5.88 -11.63 2.61
C GLN A 292 4.94 -11.89 3.79
N MET A 293 3.69 -11.43 3.66
CA MET A 293 2.60 -11.77 4.58
C MET A 293 2.48 -13.29 4.74
N GLY A 294 2.32 -13.76 5.99
CA GLY A 294 2.21 -15.17 6.34
C GLY A 294 3.54 -15.92 6.49
N LEU A 295 4.70 -15.27 6.33
CA LEU A 295 6.01 -15.89 6.57
C LEU A 295 6.72 -15.26 7.78
N SER A 296 7.32 -16.09 8.63
CA SER A 296 8.23 -15.66 9.69
C SER A 296 9.56 -15.13 9.14
N GLU A 297 10.40 -14.51 9.98
CA GLU A 297 11.70 -13.96 9.57
C GLU A 297 12.59 -15.04 8.90
N ASP A 298 12.65 -16.25 9.45
CA ASP A 298 13.51 -17.31 8.92
C ASP A 298 12.92 -17.96 7.66
N GLU A 299 11.59 -18.09 7.57
CA GLU A 299 10.91 -18.50 6.33
C GLU A 299 11.10 -17.47 5.22
N GLN A 300 11.11 -16.17 5.54
CA GLN A 300 11.43 -15.12 4.56
C GLN A 300 12.85 -15.28 4.01
N LYS A 301 13.85 -15.49 4.88
CA LYS A 301 15.24 -15.75 4.47
C LYS A 301 15.37 -17.03 3.62
N ALA A 302 14.76 -18.13 4.06
CA ALA A 302 14.77 -19.40 3.35
C ALA A 302 14.10 -19.30 1.97
N SER A 303 12.98 -18.58 1.88
CA SER A 303 12.23 -18.32 0.64
C SER A 303 13.08 -17.60 -0.42
N GLN A 304 13.88 -16.60 -0.01
CA GLN A 304 14.84 -15.95 -0.91
C GLN A 304 15.99 -16.88 -1.32
N GLN A 305 16.61 -17.58 -0.37
CA GLN A 305 17.71 -18.51 -0.67
C GLN A 305 17.27 -19.58 -1.69
N HIS A 306 16.04 -20.06 -1.57
CA HIS A 306 15.44 -21.00 -2.52
C HIS A 306 15.29 -20.40 -3.93
N ARG A 307 14.80 -19.16 -4.06
CA ARG A 307 14.73 -18.46 -5.36
C ARG A 307 16.10 -18.27 -6.00
N PHE A 308 17.11 -17.86 -5.24
CA PHE A 308 18.49 -17.77 -5.75
C PHE A 308 19.06 -19.12 -6.18
N SER A 309 18.71 -20.21 -5.48
CA SER A 309 19.16 -21.56 -5.81
C SER A 309 18.58 -22.05 -7.14
N ILE A 310 17.32 -21.72 -7.44
CA ILE A 310 16.67 -22.05 -8.72
C ILE A 310 17.25 -21.19 -9.84
N ASN A 311 17.31 -19.87 -9.66
CA ASN A 311 17.72 -18.95 -10.72
C ASN A 311 19.22 -19.08 -11.06
N GLY A 312 20.06 -19.39 -10.08
CA GLY A 312 21.50 -19.65 -10.28
C GLY A 312 21.82 -21.01 -10.92
N GLY A 313 20.84 -21.90 -11.09
CA GLY A 313 21.04 -23.25 -11.62
C GLY A 313 20.95 -23.39 -13.15
N THR A 314 20.69 -22.31 -13.89
CA THR A 314 20.47 -22.36 -15.35
C THR A 314 21.72 -22.15 -16.21
N ASP A 315 22.87 -21.86 -15.60
CA ASP A 315 24.14 -21.67 -16.29
C ASP A 315 25.23 -22.51 -15.60
N MET A 316 25.28 -23.82 -15.93
CA MET A 316 26.42 -24.77 -15.78
C MET A 316 25.99 -26.23 -16.10
N ASP A 317 25.37 -26.50 -17.27
CA ASP A 317 25.41 -27.86 -17.86
C ASP A 317 26.30 -27.90 -19.10
N ARG A 318 27.61 -27.78 -18.83
CA ARG A 318 28.66 -28.18 -19.77
C ARG A 318 29.76 -28.89 -19.00
N GLY A 319 29.43 -30.06 -18.48
CA GLY A 319 30.35 -30.89 -17.71
C GLY A 319 31.68 -31.18 -18.45
N PRO A 320 32.85 -31.02 -17.81
CA PRO A 320 34.10 -31.53 -18.33
C PRO A 320 34.29 -33.00 -17.95
N ILE A 321 34.63 -33.77 -18.98
CA ILE A 321 35.03 -35.18 -18.97
C ILE A 321 36.03 -35.53 -17.84
N ASN A 322 35.79 -36.65 -17.16
CA ASN A 322 36.76 -37.29 -16.27
C ASN A 322 38.09 -37.59 -16.99
N SER A 323 39.21 -37.13 -16.45
CA SER A 323 40.52 -37.77 -16.67
C SER A 323 41.47 -37.44 -15.52
N ASN A 324 41.77 -38.44 -14.71
CA ASN A 324 42.92 -38.40 -13.81
C ASN A 324 44.18 -38.51 -14.66
N ASP A 325 45.12 -37.56 -14.56
CA ASP A 325 46.53 -37.96 -14.49
C ASP A 325 47.43 -36.90 -13.82
N VAL A 326 48.55 -37.36 -13.29
CA VAL A 326 49.52 -36.59 -12.50
C VAL A 326 50.67 -36.10 -13.39
N GLY A 327 51.09 -34.84 -13.24
CA GLY A 327 52.21 -34.31 -14.05
C GLY A 327 52.78 -32.97 -13.56
N ILE A 328 53.67 -33.02 -12.57
CA ILE A 328 54.53 -31.88 -12.21
C ILE A 328 55.61 -31.70 -13.28
N SER A 329 55.79 -30.48 -13.82
CA SER A 329 57.09 -30.05 -14.34
C SER A 329 57.23 -28.52 -14.41
N THR A 330 58.38 -28.03 -13.95
CA THR A 330 58.77 -26.62 -13.88
C THR A 330 59.78 -26.27 -14.97
N CYS A 331 59.55 -25.18 -15.70
CA CYS A 331 60.59 -24.26 -16.20
C CYS A 331 59.92 -23.00 -16.82
N GLY A 332 60.49 -21.79 -16.78
CA GLY A 332 61.75 -21.37 -16.18
C GLY A 332 62.74 -20.80 -17.19
N SER A 333 62.47 -19.59 -17.72
CA SER A 333 63.53 -18.75 -18.30
C SER A 333 63.19 -17.25 -18.20
N GLN A 334 64.06 -16.50 -17.53
CA GLN A 334 64.26 -15.07 -17.78
C GLN A 334 65.32 -14.95 -18.87
N LEU A 335 65.23 -13.97 -19.78
CA LEU A 335 66.26 -12.93 -19.87
C LEU A 335 65.80 -11.68 -20.64
N GLU A 336 66.08 -10.53 -20.01
CA GLU A 336 66.43 -9.21 -20.53
C GLU A 336 66.23 -8.84 -22.02
N GLY A 337 65.57 -7.69 -22.24
CA GLY A 337 66.34 -6.48 -22.52
C GLY A 337 66.25 -5.83 -23.92
N THR A 338 66.24 -4.50 -23.90
CA THR A 338 66.40 -3.57 -25.05
C THR A 338 65.18 -3.36 -25.93
N GLY A 339 64.70 -2.11 -26.00
CA GLY A 339 63.67 -1.68 -26.95
C GLY A 339 64.24 -0.82 -28.08
N CYS A 340 63.47 -0.70 -29.17
CA CYS A 340 63.60 0.39 -30.15
C CYS A 340 62.19 0.80 -30.63
N CYS A 341 62.01 2.09 -30.89
CA CYS A 341 60.72 2.69 -31.27
C CYS A 341 60.65 2.99 -32.77
N GLN A 342 59.45 3.39 -33.22
CA GLN A 342 59.11 4.01 -34.52
C GLN A 342 59.07 3.08 -35.75
N ALA A 343 58.14 3.25 -36.71
CA ALA A 343 56.89 4.03 -36.72
C ALA A 343 56.03 3.61 -37.93
N ASN A 344 54.69 3.58 -37.80
CA ASN A 344 53.74 4.43 -38.57
C ASN A 344 52.27 4.03 -38.35
N GLY A 345 51.36 5.01 -38.40
CA GLY A 345 50.12 4.86 -39.15
C GLY A 345 48.83 4.35 -38.48
N ASN A 346 48.19 5.25 -37.73
CA ASN A 346 46.75 5.60 -37.87
C ASN A 346 45.60 4.68 -37.34
N ILE A 347 44.56 5.39 -36.86
CA ILE A 347 43.13 5.03 -36.72
C ILE A 347 42.69 4.32 -35.42
N SER A 348 41.59 4.85 -34.88
CA SER A 348 40.89 4.47 -33.65
C SER A 348 39.97 3.27 -33.81
N CYS A 349 39.84 2.44 -32.78
CA CYS A 349 38.75 1.48 -32.63
C CYS A 349 37.95 1.74 -31.35
N CYS A 350 36.94 2.60 -31.45
CA CYS A 350 35.72 2.42 -30.66
C CYS A 350 34.83 1.43 -31.41
N GLN A 351 34.35 0.37 -30.75
CA GLN A 351 33.19 -0.38 -31.23
C GLN A 351 32.18 -0.56 -30.11
N THR A 352 31.12 0.22 -30.22
CA THR A 352 29.82 -0.02 -29.58
C THR A 352 29.20 -1.25 -30.23
N THR A 353 28.76 -2.22 -29.43
CA THR A 353 27.92 -3.32 -29.91
C THR A 353 26.46 -3.00 -29.57
N GLN A 354 25.65 -2.72 -30.59
CA GLN A 354 24.18 -2.71 -30.45
C GLN A 354 23.65 -4.14 -30.57
N LEU A 355 22.64 -4.47 -29.75
CA LEU A 355 21.79 -5.66 -29.86
C LEU A 355 20.33 -5.26 -29.55
N PRO A 356 19.32 -6.03 -29.99
CA PRO A 356 18.18 -5.45 -30.72
C PRO A 356 17.03 -4.91 -29.87
N VAL A 357 16.20 -4.11 -30.53
CA VAL A 357 14.84 -3.77 -30.09
C VAL A 357 13.89 -4.84 -30.62
N ASP A 358 13.47 -5.75 -29.74
CA ASP A 358 12.29 -6.60 -29.98
C ASP A 358 11.16 -6.09 -29.08
N ALA A 359 10.10 -5.59 -29.72
CA ALA A 359 8.92 -5.05 -29.04
C ALA A 359 7.88 -6.16 -28.84
N ASP A 360 8.00 -6.90 -27.74
CA ASP A 360 7.03 -7.93 -27.39
C ASP A 360 5.73 -7.33 -26.81
N ASN A 361 4.60 -7.82 -27.33
CA ASN A 361 3.27 -7.36 -26.92
C ASN A 361 2.92 -7.85 -25.51
N PHE A 362 2.61 -6.93 -24.59
CA PHE A 362 1.93 -7.24 -23.34
C PHE A 362 0.50 -7.76 -23.61
N ASN A 363 0.34 -9.08 -23.76
CA ASN A 363 -0.94 -9.70 -24.03
C ASN A 363 -1.45 -10.51 -22.83
N LEU A 364 -1.99 -9.81 -21.84
CA LEU A 364 -2.77 -10.40 -20.74
C LEU A 364 -4.20 -10.71 -21.22
N ASN A 365 -4.38 -11.87 -21.88
CA ASN A 365 -5.68 -12.43 -22.27
C ASN A 365 -5.67 -13.97 -22.23
N GLN A 366 -6.84 -14.57 -21.96
CA GLN A 366 -7.10 -16.01 -21.77
C GLN A 366 -6.64 -16.53 -20.38
N GLU A 367 -7.47 -17.17 -19.55
CA GLU A 367 -8.78 -17.80 -19.80
C GLU A 367 -9.95 -17.17 -19.01
N ASN A 368 -11.11 -17.04 -19.65
CA ASN A 368 -12.42 -16.97 -18.98
C ASN A 368 -13.51 -17.28 -20.02
N ALA A 369 -14.01 -18.51 -20.04
CA ALA A 369 -15.14 -18.90 -20.89
C ALA A 369 -15.85 -20.13 -20.33
N GLU A 370 -16.96 -19.92 -19.60
CA GLU A 370 -18.21 -20.65 -19.83
C GLU A 370 -19.37 -19.99 -19.07
N PHE A 371 -20.23 -19.25 -19.79
CA PHE A 371 -21.66 -19.31 -19.49
C PHE A 371 -22.49 -19.07 -20.75
N THR A 372 -23.70 -19.62 -20.73
CA THR A 372 -24.52 -19.90 -21.91
C THR A 372 -25.29 -18.68 -22.44
N THR A 373 -25.50 -18.67 -23.75
CA THR A 373 -26.31 -17.65 -24.44
C THR A 373 -27.80 -17.86 -24.24
N GLU A 374 -28.52 -16.83 -23.78
CA GLU A 374 -29.95 -16.68 -24.09
C GLU A 374 -30.23 -15.35 -24.80
N LYS A 375 -31.17 -15.38 -25.75
CA LYS A 375 -31.49 -14.28 -26.65
C LYS A 375 -32.50 -13.33 -26.01
N LYS A 376 -32.37 -12.02 -26.28
CA LYS A 376 -33.53 -11.19 -26.63
C LYS A 376 -33.17 -10.06 -27.57
N SER A 377 -34.16 -9.60 -28.32
CA SER A 377 -34.00 -9.03 -29.65
C SER A 377 -34.27 -7.52 -29.73
N SER A 378 -33.79 -6.92 -30.84
CA SER A 378 -34.41 -5.79 -31.55
C SER A 378 -34.57 -4.46 -30.79
N PHE A 379 -34.06 -3.33 -31.30
CA PHE A 379 -34.66 -2.74 -32.51
C PHE A 379 -33.69 -1.88 -33.34
N LYS A 380 -33.97 -1.81 -34.65
CA LYS A 380 -33.16 -1.14 -35.67
C LYS A 380 -33.63 0.31 -35.88
N ARG A 381 -32.71 1.28 -36.00
CA ARG A 381 -32.92 2.44 -36.87
C ARG A 381 -31.61 3.05 -37.39
N GLN A 382 -31.20 2.63 -38.58
CA GLN A 382 -30.31 3.44 -39.42
C GLN A 382 -31.02 4.74 -39.81
N ILE A 383 -30.30 5.86 -39.79
CA ILE A 383 -30.61 7.01 -40.64
C ILE A 383 -29.34 7.36 -41.40
N SER A 384 -29.36 7.10 -42.70
CA SER A 384 -28.37 7.61 -43.63
C SER A 384 -28.73 9.04 -44.04
N ARG A 385 -27.73 9.90 -44.23
CA ARG A 385 -27.87 11.06 -45.11
C ARG A 385 -26.51 11.48 -45.66
N SER A 386 -26.49 11.79 -46.95
CA SER A 386 -25.30 12.00 -47.74
C SER A 386 -25.22 13.41 -48.32
N SER A 387 -24.00 13.78 -48.70
CA SER A 387 -23.63 14.69 -49.79
C SER A 387 -23.51 16.20 -49.58
N SER A 388 -22.55 16.73 -50.36
CA SER A 388 -22.30 18.11 -50.76
C SER A 388 -21.53 19.02 -49.79
N GLY A 389 -20.63 19.83 -50.37
CA GLY A 389 -19.73 20.73 -49.66
C GLY A 389 -19.52 22.05 -50.39
N LYS A 390 -18.41 22.73 -50.06
CA LYS A 390 -18.02 24.14 -50.36
C LYS A 390 -18.57 25.17 -49.36
N GLY A 391 -17.67 25.98 -48.80
CA GLY A 391 -18.02 27.18 -48.02
C GLY A 391 -17.12 27.43 -46.80
N ALA A 392 -15.87 27.81 -47.00
CA ALA A 392 -14.97 28.18 -45.90
C ALA A 392 -15.30 29.58 -45.34
N ARG A 393 -15.65 29.67 -44.05
CA ARG A 393 -15.59 30.87 -43.21
C ARG A 393 -15.23 30.46 -41.77
N PRO A 394 -14.43 31.22 -41.02
CA PRO A 394 -13.95 30.79 -39.71
C PRO A 394 -15.07 30.89 -38.66
N ARG A 395 -15.60 29.75 -38.22
CA ARG A 395 -16.31 29.66 -36.94
C ARG A 395 -15.27 29.50 -35.84
N LYS A 396 -15.28 30.40 -34.85
CA LYS A 396 -14.61 30.14 -33.57
C LYS A 396 -15.23 28.87 -32.98
N VAL A 397 -14.43 27.82 -32.89
CA VAL A 397 -14.77 26.65 -32.07
C VAL A 397 -14.51 27.07 -30.63
N CYS A 398 -15.57 27.18 -29.83
CA CYS A 398 -15.37 27.09 -28.38
C CYS A 398 -14.89 25.68 -28.09
N SER A 399 -13.75 25.55 -27.41
CA SER A 399 -13.39 24.30 -26.75
C SER A 399 -14.57 23.88 -25.87
N MET A 400 -15.12 22.69 -26.09
CA MET A 400 -16.04 22.13 -25.11
C MET A 400 -15.24 21.91 -23.82
N PRO A 401 -15.75 22.32 -22.65
CA PRO A 401 -15.08 22.08 -21.39
C PRO A 401 -15.00 20.56 -21.14
N THR A 402 -13.88 20.11 -20.61
CA THR A 402 -13.48 18.69 -20.51
C THR A 402 -14.38 17.83 -19.61
N TRP A 403 -15.26 18.42 -18.79
CA TRP A 403 -16.21 17.68 -17.94
C TRP A 403 -17.22 16.82 -18.72
N TYR A 404 -17.40 17.05 -20.03
CA TYR A 404 -18.30 16.22 -20.84
C TYR A 404 -17.74 14.82 -21.12
N GLU A 405 -16.43 14.60 -20.93
CA GLU A 405 -15.79 13.27 -21.12
C GLU A 405 -15.86 12.38 -19.86
N SER A 406 -16.23 12.95 -18.70
CA SER A 406 -16.33 12.23 -17.42
C SER A 406 -17.77 11.98 -16.96
N TRP A 407 -18.74 11.96 -17.88
CA TRP A 407 -20.17 11.95 -17.51
C TRP A 407 -20.72 10.53 -17.40
N GLU A 408 -20.92 10.05 -16.17
CA GLU A 408 -21.41 8.69 -15.90
C GLU A 408 -22.94 8.60 -15.88
N ARG A 409 -23.47 7.37 -15.81
CA ARG A 409 -24.93 7.13 -15.82
C ARG A 409 -25.59 7.65 -14.53
N GLU A 410 -24.83 7.61 -13.45
CA GLU A 410 -25.14 8.04 -12.10
C GLU A 410 -25.29 9.57 -12.04
N ASP A 411 -24.39 10.32 -12.69
CA ASP A 411 -24.50 11.77 -12.85
C ASP A 411 -25.75 12.17 -13.62
N THR A 412 -26.12 11.39 -14.64
CA THR A 412 -27.34 11.62 -15.41
C THR A 412 -28.58 11.53 -14.52
N TYR A 413 -28.63 10.55 -13.60
CA TYR A 413 -29.70 10.45 -12.61
C TYR A 413 -29.67 11.58 -11.57
N ALA A 414 -28.49 12.00 -11.12
CA ALA A 414 -28.35 13.12 -10.18
C ALA A 414 -28.86 14.43 -10.80
N VAL A 415 -28.50 14.73 -12.05
CA VAL A 415 -28.99 15.91 -12.78
C VAL A 415 -30.51 15.84 -12.97
N LEU A 416 -31.06 14.69 -13.36
CA LEU A 416 -32.52 14.51 -13.50
C LEU A 416 -33.26 14.67 -12.17
N ALA A 417 -32.70 14.21 -11.05
CA ALA A 417 -33.28 14.40 -9.73
C ALA A 417 -33.31 15.88 -9.32
N VAL A 418 -32.23 16.63 -9.55
CA VAL A 418 -32.17 18.09 -9.29
C VAL A 418 -33.18 18.85 -10.15
N VAL A 419 -33.28 18.52 -11.44
CA VAL A 419 -34.28 19.13 -12.35
C VAL A 419 -35.72 18.80 -11.90
N GLY A 420 -35.98 17.55 -11.52
CA GLY A 420 -37.28 17.13 -10.99
C GLY A 420 -37.68 17.85 -9.69
N ALA A 421 -36.73 18.06 -8.78
CA ALA A 421 -36.93 18.83 -7.56
C ALA A 421 -37.24 20.31 -7.87
N ALA A 422 -36.47 20.94 -8.78
CA ALA A 422 -36.69 22.33 -9.19
C ALA A 422 -38.06 22.54 -9.85
N ILE A 423 -38.50 21.62 -10.72
CA ILE A 423 -39.84 21.64 -11.33
C ILE A 423 -40.92 21.49 -10.26
N SER A 424 -40.74 20.59 -9.29
CA SER A 424 -41.70 20.37 -8.20
C SER A 424 -41.86 21.61 -7.31
N VAL A 425 -40.76 22.30 -6.98
CA VAL A 425 -40.79 23.57 -6.24
C VAL A 425 -41.46 24.68 -7.06
N ALA A 426 -41.15 24.80 -8.35
CA ALA A 426 -41.78 25.79 -9.23
C ALA A 426 -43.29 25.55 -9.40
N TYR A 427 -43.72 24.28 -9.46
CA TYR A 427 -45.13 23.91 -9.50
C TYR A 427 -45.84 24.26 -8.18
N ALA A 428 -45.27 23.88 -7.03
CA ALA A 428 -45.81 24.22 -5.72
C ALA A 428 -45.93 25.74 -5.51
N PHE A 429 -44.92 26.51 -5.95
CA PHE A 429 -44.93 27.97 -5.91
C PHE A 429 -46.04 28.57 -6.79
N ASN A 430 -46.25 28.04 -8.00
CA ASN A 430 -47.35 28.48 -8.87
C ASN A 430 -48.73 28.15 -8.28
N CYS A 431 -48.92 26.97 -7.68
CA CYS A 431 -50.15 26.62 -6.97
C CYS A 431 -50.40 27.57 -5.79
N TYR A 432 -49.38 27.85 -4.97
CA TYR A 432 -49.48 28.84 -3.88
C TYR A 432 -49.85 30.24 -4.40
N ARG A 433 -49.32 30.64 -5.57
CA ARG A 433 -49.62 31.94 -6.20
C ARG A 433 -51.01 32.02 -6.85
N GLN A 434 -51.71 30.90 -7.08
CA GLN A 434 -53.11 30.89 -7.55
C GLN A 434 -54.14 30.74 -6.43
N LEU A 435 -53.69 30.44 -5.20
CA LEU A 435 -54.53 30.42 -3.99
C LEU A 435 -54.57 31.78 -3.27
N LYS A 436 -54.12 32.83 -3.95
CA LYS A 436 -54.01 34.21 -3.45
C LYS A 436 -54.51 35.19 -4.51
#